data_AF-A0A9P6WK75-F1
#
_entry.id   AF-A0A9P6WK75-F1
#
_cell.length_a   1.000
_cell.length_b   1.000
_cell.length_c   1.000
_cell.angle_alpha   90.00
_cell.angle_beta   90.00
_cell.angle_gamma   90.00
#
_symmetry.space_group_name_H-M   'P 1'
#
loop_
_entity.id
_entity.type
_entity.pdbx_description
1 polymer ?
#
loop_
_entity_poly.entity_id
_entity_poly.type
_entity_poly.pdbx_seq_one_letter_code
_entity_poly.pdbx_strand_id
1 'polypeptide(L)'
;DQRQQYDNTSYSQSSYKTPNQKHSNIFPTNSSTTNTQKLSQTPHISDAARDKFFLTAADPTTEISPEERLKQVINAKLEAGLLKPYNYAKGYQRLQTYMDKYMATSSRARILKPLSTFRPGFRAIAKTLKDIDLILVEESFERMLLDYDRVFTSMAIPACLWRRTGEIYRGNKEFASLVEVSIEDLKNGNLTIYELMTEESSVNFWEKYGSIAFDKTQKAVLTSCNLRTKDGRKKKNCCFSFTIRRDRYNIPSCIVGNFIPIR
;
A
#
# COMPACT_ATOMS: atom_id res chain seq x y z
N ASP A 1 42.96 -20.59 17.56
CA ASP A 1 42.01 -21.48 18.27
C ASP A 1 40.75 -20.72 18.63
N GLN A 2 39.62 -20.98 17.95
CA GLN A 2 38.62 -22.03 18.27
C GLN A 2 37.92 -21.73 19.61
N ARG A 3 36.60 -21.55 19.76
CA ARG A 3 35.35 -21.89 19.01
C ARG A 3 34.27 -20.88 19.46
N GLN A 4 33.35 -20.35 18.63
CA GLN A 4 32.14 -21.00 18.06
C GLN A 4 31.20 -21.62 19.13
N GLN A 5 29.86 -21.62 19.07
CA GLN A 5 28.79 -21.04 18.23
C GLN A 5 27.48 -21.81 18.65
N TYR A 6 26.30 -21.29 18.27
CA TYR A 6 25.03 -22.03 18.06
C TYR A 6 24.27 -22.56 19.30
N ASP A 7 22.94 -22.75 19.34
CA ASP A 7 21.86 -22.95 18.34
C ASP A 7 20.54 -22.36 18.90
N ASN A 8 19.58 -21.80 18.15
CA ASN A 8 18.69 -22.35 17.11
C ASN A 8 17.70 -23.41 17.64
N THR A 9 16.39 -23.18 17.52
CA THR A 9 15.40 -24.25 17.67
C THR A 9 14.23 -24.04 16.72
N SER A 10 14.10 -25.01 15.82
CA SER A 10 13.04 -25.22 14.84
C SER A 10 11.97 -26.16 15.40
N TYR A 11 10.75 -26.01 14.88
CA TYR A 11 9.70 -27.03 14.61
C TYR A 11 9.68 -28.36 15.38
N SER A 12 8.49 -28.73 15.88
CA SER A 12 7.98 -30.12 15.82
C SER A 12 6.44 -30.18 15.92
N GLN A 13 5.85 -30.90 14.97
CA GLN A 13 4.50 -31.45 14.92
C GLN A 13 4.40 -32.70 15.80
N SER A 14 3.24 -32.97 16.42
CA SER A 14 2.79 -34.35 16.63
C SER A 14 1.30 -34.44 16.99
N SER A 15 0.64 -35.32 16.25
CA SER A 15 -0.74 -35.79 16.36
C SER A 15 -0.90 -36.90 17.41
N TYR A 16 -2.16 -37.29 17.66
CA TYR A 16 -2.70 -38.61 18.08
C TYR A 16 -3.54 -38.66 19.37
N LYS A 17 -4.86 -38.73 19.14
CA LYS A 17 -5.91 -39.69 19.59
C LYS A 17 -6.05 -40.14 21.06
N THR A 18 -7.33 -40.12 21.45
CA THR A 18 -8.10 -40.57 22.62
C THR A 18 -7.92 -42.04 23.05
N PRO A 19 -8.33 -42.41 24.28
CA PRO A 19 -9.60 -43.14 24.44
C PRO A 19 -10.48 -42.82 25.68
N ASN A 20 -11.76 -43.19 25.54
CA ASN A 20 -12.90 -43.12 26.47
C ASN A 20 -12.78 -44.00 27.72
N GLN A 21 -13.44 -43.62 28.83
CA GLN A 21 -14.23 -44.55 29.67
C GLN A 21 -15.24 -43.82 30.61
N LYS A 22 -16.39 -44.47 30.82
CA LYS A 22 -17.62 -44.02 31.51
C LYS A 22 -17.67 -44.53 32.97
N HIS A 23 -18.28 -43.79 33.89
CA HIS A 23 -19.26 -44.30 34.86
C HIS A 23 -20.04 -43.17 35.58
N SER A 24 -21.10 -43.56 36.30
CA SER A 24 -22.41 -42.89 36.43
C SER A 24 -22.83 -42.61 37.88
N ASN A 25 -23.54 -41.48 38.07
CA ASN A 25 -24.58 -41.09 39.05
C ASN A 25 -24.37 -41.19 40.57
N ILE A 26 -24.70 -40.09 41.28
CA ILE A 26 -25.75 -39.94 42.33
C ILE A 26 -25.85 -38.44 42.75
N PHE A 27 -27.08 -37.93 42.85
CA PHE A 27 -27.52 -36.62 43.40
C PHE A 27 -28.22 -36.88 44.76
N PRO A 28 -28.38 -35.92 45.72
CA PRO A 28 -29.18 -34.71 45.48
C PRO A 28 -28.89 -33.40 46.28
N THR A 29 -29.40 -32.32 45.67
CA THR A 29 -30.03 -31.08 46.24
C THR A 29 -29.30 -30.21 47.26
N ASN A 30 -28.97 -28.96 46.87
CA ASN A 30 -29.76 -27.80 47.31
C ASN A 30 -29.57 -26.55 46.45
N SER A 31 -30.68 -25.82 46.34
CA SER A 31 -31.02 -24.55 45.70
C SER A 31 -30.00 -23.40 45.78
N SER A 32 -29.79 -22.68 44.66
CA SER A 32 -30.31 -21.31 44.48
C SER A 32 -29.93 -20.70 43.13
N THR A 33 -30.94 -20.11 42.51
CA THR A 33 -31.07 -19.44 41.22
C THR A 33 -30.08 -18.30 40.98
N THR A 34 -29.40 -18.23 39.82
CA THR A 34 -29.27 -16.98 39.02
C THR A 34 -28.89 -17.31 37.57
N ASN A 35 -29.75 -16.92 36.63
CA ASN A 35 -29.48 -16.90 35.19
C ASN A 35 -28.42 -15.83 34.86
N THR A 36 -27.43 -16.13 34.02
CA THR A 36 -26.96 -15.18 32.99
C THR A 36 -26.18 -15.90 31.90
N GLN A 37 -26.65 -15.69 30.67
CA GLN A 37 -26.17 -16.27 29.43
C GLN A 37 -24.82 -15.68 29.01
N LYS A 38 -24.00 -16.51 28.37
CA LYS A 38 -22.82 -16.14 27.58
C LYS A 38 -23.17 -15.09 26.53
N LEU A 39 -22.35 -14.04 26.38
CA LEU A 39 -22.12 -13.45 25.05
C LEU A 39 -20.70 -12.88 24.90
N SER A 40 -20.06 -13.40 23.87
CA SER A 40 -18.81 -12.99 23.23
C SER A 40 -18.80 -11.51 22.84
N GLN A 41 -17.81 -10.77 23.31
CA GLN A 41 -17.59 -9.37 22.93
C GLN A 41 -16.88 -9.29 21.56
N THR A 42 -17.67 -9.16 20.50
CA THR A 42 -17.24 -8.51 19.25
C THR A 42 -17.50 -7.00 19.38
N PRO A 43 -16.61 -6.12 18.88
CA PRO A 43 -16.85 -4.68 18.93
C PRO A 43 -18.07 -4.32 18.09
N HIS A 44 -19.13 -3.83 18.75
CA HIS A 44 -20.35 -3.37 18.11
C HIS A 44 -20.06 -2.11 17.29
N ILE A 45 -20.10 -2.26 15.96
CA ILE A 45 -20.22 -1.14 15.03
C ILE A 45 -21.64 -0.59 15.19
N SER A 46 -21.76 0.71 15.46
CA SER A 46 -23.05 1.39 15.54
C SER A 46 -23.72 1.38 14.16
N ASP A 47 -24.88 0.74 14.04
CA ASP A 47 -25.68 0.71 12.80
C ASP A 47 -26.00 2.13 12.29
N ALA A 48 -26.10 3.11 13.19
CA ALA A 48 -26.32 4.51 12.84
C ALA A 48 -25.17 5.14 12.03
N ALA A 49 -23.92 4.73 12.25
CA ALA A 49 -22.77 5.19 11.45
C ALA A 49 -22.81 4.61 10.02
N ARG A 50 -23.32 3.38 9.90
CA ARG A 50 -23.50 2.70 8.61
C ARG A 50 -24.66 3.31 7.83
N ASP A 51 -25.78 3.60 8.50
CA ASP A 51 -26.95 4.23 7.89
C ASP A 51 -26.67 5.66 7.44
N LYS A 52 -25.89 6.43 8.22
CA LYS A 52 -25.41 7.77 7.82
C LYS A 52 -24.53 7.70 6.57
N PHE A 53 -23.65 6.71 6.45
CA PHE A 53 -22.86 6.49 5.23
C PHE A 53 -23.74 6.20 4.01
N PHE A 54 -24.74 5.32 4.14
CA PHE A 54 -25.65 5.01 3.05
C PHE A 54 -26.54 6.19 2.66
N LEU A 55 -27.02 6.98 3.62
CA LEU A 55 -27.78 8.21 3.35
C LEU A 55 -26.93 9.25 2.61
N THR A 56 -25.70 9.50 3.07
CA THR A 56 -24.78 10.46 2.42
C THR A 56 -24.34 9.99 1.03
N ALA A 57 -24.20 8.68 0.81
CA ALA A 57 -23.92 8.13 -0.51
C ALA A 57 -25.11 8.26 -1.48
N ALA A 58 -26.34 8.14 -0.96
CA ALA A 58 -27.57 8.08 -1.75
C ALA A 58 -28.19 9.45 -2.11
N ASP A 59 -27.77 10.56 -1.49
CA ASP A 59 -28.35 11.89 -1.75
C ASP A 59 -27.80 12.52 -3.04
N PRO A 60 -28.60 12.72 -4.11
CA PRO A 60 -28.16 13.38 -5.33
C PRO A 60 -28.32 14.90 -5.21
N THR A 61 -27.69 15.55 -4.22
CA THR A 61 -27.65 17.01 -4.17
C THR A 61 -26.67 17.54 -5.22
N THR A 62 -27.22 18.21 -6.24
CA THR A 62 -26.53 18.85 -7.37
C THR A 62 -25.73 20.11 -7.00
N GLU A 63 -25.73 20.52 -5.73
CA GLU A 63 -25.11 21.76 -5.25
C GLU A 63 -23.71 21.60 -4.66
N ILE A 64 -23.27 20.36 -4.39
CA ILE A 64 -21.97 20.09 -3.78
C ILE A 64 -20.98 19.70 -4.88
N SER A 65 -19.79 20.32 -4.88
CA SER A 65 -18.73 19.91 -5.82
C SER A 65 -18.45 18.41 -5.66
N PRO A 66 -18.27 17.64 -6.75
CA PRO A 66 -17.95 16.21 -6.65
C PRO A 66 -16.78 15.90 -5.69
N GLU A 67 -15.88 16.86 -5.52
CA GLU A 67 -14.77 16.84 -4.58
C GLU A 67 -15.21 16.90 -3.10
N GLU A 68 -16.12 17.80 -2.76
CA GLU A 68 -16.63 17.96 -1.39
C GLU A 68 -17.48 16.75 -1.00
N ARG A 69 -18.28 16.23 -1.93
CA ARG A 69 -18.99 14.97 -1.74
C ARG A 69 -18.03 13.81 -1.52
N LEU A 70 -16.93 13.74 -2.27
CA LEU A 70 -15.95 12.66 -2.12
C LEU A 70 -15.12 12.80 -0.84
N LYS A 71 -14.82 14.03 -0.40
CA LYS A 71 -14.25 14.32 0.92
C LYS A 71 -15.20 13.92 2.05
N GLN A 72 -16.50 14.20 1.92
CA GLN A 72 -17.53 13.75 2.86
C GLN A 72 -17.64 12.23 2.88
N VAL A 73 -17.55 11.55 1.74
CA VAL A 73 -17.53 10.08 1.65
C VAL A 73 -16.28 9.49 2.32
N ILE A 74 -15.10 10.11 2.17
CA ILE A 74 -13.88 9.68 2.88
C ILE A 74 -14.06 9.85 4.40
N ASN A 75 -14.63 10.97 4.84
CA ASN A 75 -14.92 11.21 6.26
C ASN A 75 -15.96 10.21 6.79
N ALA A 76 -17.00 9.89 6.01
CA ALA A 76 -18.00 8.89 6.37
C ALA A 76 -17.39 7.47 6.40
N LYS A 77 -16.45 7.13 5.49
CA LYS A 77 -15.69 5.87 5.53
C LYS A 77 -14.80 5.75 6.78
N LEU A 78 -14.24 6.87 7.22
CA LEU A 78 -13.46 6.95 8.46
C LEU A 78 -14.35 6.77 9.68
N GLU A 79 -15.47 7.51 9.77
CA GLU A 79 -16.47 7.40 10.84
C GLU A 79 -17.08 6.00 10.92
N ALA A 80 -17.29 5.34 9.78
CA ALA A 80 -17.80 3.96 9.71
C ALA A 80 -16.73 2.89 9.99
N GLY A 81 -15.46 3.26 10.22
CA GLY A 81 -14.37 2.30 10.47
C GLY A 81 -14.05 1.39 9.27
N LEU A 82 -14.48 1.77 8.06
CA LEU A 82 -14.28 0.98 6.84
C LEU A 82 -12.89 1.20 6.22
N LEU A 83 -12.17 2.24 6.65
CA LEU A 83 -10.83 2.52 6.20
C LEU A 83 -9.82 1.62 6.92
N LYS A 84 -9.10 0.79 6.15
CA LYS A 84 -8.11 -0.14 6.68
C LYS A 84 -6.70 0.38 6.41
N PRO A 85 -5.74 0.18 7.34
CA PRO A 85 -4.33 0.46 7.07
C PRO A 85 -3.83 -0.26 5.81
N TYR A 86 -3.06 0.44 4.99
CA TYR A 86 -2.46 -0.17 3.81
C TYR A 86 -1.34 -1.16 4.20
N ASN A 87 -1.42 -2.37 3.64
CA ASN A 87 -0.45 -3.42 3.92
C ASN A 87 0.78 -3.34 3.00
N TYR A 88 1.80 -2.62 3.48
CA TYR A 88 3.09 -2.51 2.78
C TYR A 88 3.85 -3.83 2.63
N ALA A 89 3.61 -4.83 3.49
CA ALA A 89 4.29 -6.12 3.38
C ALA A 89 3.87 -6.87 2.10
N LYS A 90 2.57 -6.84 1.77
CA LYS A 90 2.03 -7.42 0.53
C LYS A 90 2.62 -6.75 -0.71
N GLY A 91 2.72 -5.41 -0.71
CA GLY A 91 3.31 -4.66 -1.83
C GLY A 91 4.79 -5.02 -2.06
N TYR A 92 5.60 -5.13 -1.01
CA TYR A 92 6.99 -5.56 -1.14
C TYR A 92 7.14 -7.03 -1.54
N GLN A 93 6.22 -7.91 -1.12
CA GLN A 93 6.20 -9.29 -1.59
C GLN A 93 5.92 -9.36 -3.09
N ARG A 94 4.97 -8.55 -3.60
CA ARG A 94 4.69 -8.44 -5.04
C ARG A 94 5.92 -7.98 -5.83
N LEU A 95 6.64 -6.97 -5.33
CA LEU A 95 7.90 -6.52 -5.92
C LEU A 95 8.95 -7.64 -5.94
N GLN A 96 9.11 -8.37 -4.84
CA GLN A 96 10.05 -9.50 -4.75
C GLN A 96 9.74 -10.56 -5.81
N THR A 97 8.49 -11.02 -5.89
CA THR A 97 8.06 -12.01 -6.88
C THR A 97 8.29 -11.53 -8.31
N TYR A 98 8.09 -10.24 -8.58
CA TYR A 98 8.38 -9.67 -9.90
C TYR A 98 9.87 -9.72 -10.22
N MET A 99 10.74 -9.29 -9.29
CA MET A 99 12.18 -9.33 -9.48
C MET A 99 12.70 -10.75 -9.71
N ASP A 100 12.15 -11.73 -9.01
CA ASP A 100 12.58 -13.13 -9.13
C ASP A 100 12.17 -13.76 -10.48
N LYS A 101 11.10 -13.28 -11.12
CA LYS A 101 10.60 -13.81 -12.40
C LYS A 101 11.14 -13.08 -13.62
N TYR A 102 11.36 -11.77 -13.55
CA TYR A 102 11.57 -10.92 -14.72
C TYR A 102 12.91 -10.17 -14.75
N MET A 103 13.71 -10.21 -13.69
CA MET A 103 14.99 -9.48 -13.61
C MET A 103 16.21 -10.40 -13.49
N ALA A 104 17.36 -9.91 -13.95
CA ALA A 104 18.63 -10.59 -13.73
C ALA A 104 19.04 -10.54 -12.24
N THR A 105 19.81 -11.55 -11.81
CA THR A 105 20.26 -11.66 -10.41
C THR A 105 21.09 -10.45 -9.97
N SER A 106 21.89 -9.87 -10.88
CA SER A 106 22.69 -8.67 -10.62
C SER A 106 21.83 -7.43 -10.38
N SER A 107 20.86 -7.15 -11.26
CA SER A 107 19.92 -6.04 -11.12
C SER A 107 19.06 -6.15 -9.87
N ARG A 108 18.57 -7.37 -9.57
CA ARG A 108 17.83 -7.65 -8.34
C ARG A 108 18.65 -7.31 -7.10
N ALA A 109 19.92 -7.73 -7.05
CA ALA A 109 20.79 -7.41 -5.91
C ALA A 109 20.98 -5.89 -5.74
N ARG A 110 21.11 -5.15 -6.84
CA ARG A 110 21.21 -3.68 -6.82
C ARG A 110 19.94 -3.00 -6.31
N ILE A 111 18.75 -3.52 -6.59
CA ILE A 111 17.48 -3.00 -6.06
C ILE A 111 17.29 -3.40 -4.58
N LEU A 112 17.71 -4.60 -4.20
CA LEU A 112 17.59 -5.08 -2.82
C LEU A 112 18.49 -4.33 -1.84
N LYS A 113 19.65 -3.84 -2.27
CA LYS A 113 20.58 -3.07 -1.44
C LYS A 113 19.97 -1.76 -0.86
N PRO A 114 19.38 -0.85 -1.66
CA PRO A 114 18.69 0.31 -1.11
C PRO A 114 17.44 -0.10 -0.31
N LEU A 115 16.68 -1.11 -0.76
CA LEU A 115 15.51 -1.62 -0.03
C LEU A 115 15.87 -2.09 1.40
N SER A 116 16.95 -2.85 1.56
CA SER A 116 17.39 -3.34 2.88
C SER A 116 17.85 -2.21 3.79
N THR A 117 18.27 -1.08 3.22
CA THR A 117 18.70 0.10 3.99
C THR A 117 17.51 0.84 4.58
N PHE A 118 16.48 1.15 3.77
CA PHE A 118 15.36 1.98 4.27
C PHE A 118 14.19 1.21 4.89
N ARG A 119 14.00 -0.07 4.55
CA ARG A 119 12.89 -0.87 5.11
C ARG A 119 12.93 -0.96 6.64
N PRO A 120 14.08 -1.19 7.30
CA PRO A 120 14.16 -1.20 8.76
C PRO A 120 13.79 0.16 9.36
N GLY A 121 14.27 1.26 8.79
CA GLY A 121 13.96 2.61 9.28
C GLY A 121 12.47 2.92 9.18
N PHE A 122 11.82 2.61 8.06
CA PHE A 122 10.37 2.77 7.93
C PHE A 122 9.59 1.86 8.87
N ARG A 123 10.05 0.62 9.08
CA ARG A 123 9.42 -0.32 10.01
C ARG A 123 9.56 0.15 11.46
N ALA A 124 10.69 0.73 11.85
CA ALA A 124 10.89 1.27 13.18
C ALA A 124 9.90 2.40 13.47
N ILE A 125 9.74 3.34 12.53
CA ILE A 125 8.76 4.43 12.66
C ILE A 125 7.33 3.86 12.66
N ALA A 126 7.00 2.94 11.75
CA ALA A 126 5.67 2.33 11.71
C ALA A 126 5.29 1.57 13.00
N LYS A 127 6.27 0.98 13.71
CA LYS A 127 6.04 0.32 15.01
C LYS A 127 5.70 1.31 16.13
N THR A 128 6.11 2.56 16.02
CA THR A 128 5.78 3.60 17.02
C THR A 128 4.38 4.19 16.82
N LEU A 129 3.75 3.93 15.67
CA LEU A 129 2.44 4.46 15.33
C LEU A 129 1.33 3.57 15.89
N LYS A 130 0.24 4.19 16.32
CA LYS A 130 -0.98 3.49 16.73
C LYS A 130 -1.84 3.13 15.52
N ASP A 131 -2.78 2.22 15.67
CA ASP A 131 -3.69 1.82 14.59
C ASP A 131 -4.47 3.00 14.02
N ILE A 132 -4.91 3.93 14.88
CA ILE A 132 -5.57 5.17 14.45
C ILE A 132 -4.67 6.04 13.57
N ASP A 133 -3.38 6.10 13.86
CA ASP A 133 -2.42 6.88 13.08
C ASP A 133 -2.23 6.29 11.69
N LEU A 134 -2.21 4.97 11.58
CA LEU A 134 -2.13 4.26 10.30
C LEU A 134 -3.37 4.50 9.44
N ILE A 135 -4.55 4.59 10.06
CA ILE A 135 -5.80 4.94 9.38
C ILE A 135 -5.75 6.39 8.88
N LEU A 136 -5.29 7.35 9.70
CA LEU A 136 -5.16 8.75 9.30
C LEU A 136 -4.14 8.95 8.16
N VAL A 137 -3.05 8.17 8.15
CA VAL A 137 -2.10 8.18 7.02
C VAL A 137 -2.78 7.73 5.74
N GLU A 138 -3.62 6.70 5.81
CA GLU A 138 -4.35 6.18 4.65
C GLU A 138 -5.43 7.17 4.17
N GLU A 139 -6.14 7.81 5.10
CA GLU A 139 -7.09 8.88 4.80
C GLU A 139 -6.41 10.04 4.07
N SER A 140 -5.25 10.48 4.58
CA SER A 140 -4.45 11.53 3.95
C SER A 140 -3.97 11.14 2.56
N PHE A 141 -3.67 9.85 2.32
CA PHE A 141 -3.29 9.36 1.01
C PHE A 141 -4.48 9.41 0.03
N GLU A 142 -5.65 8.94 0.43
CA GLU A 142 -6.86 9.00 -0.39
C GLU A 142 -7.25 10.44 -0.74
N ARG A 143 -7.19 11.37 0.23
CA ARG A 143 -7.41 12.80 -0.04
C ARG A 143 -6.42 13.35 -1.07
N MET A 144 -5.13 13.00 -0.95
CA MET A 144 -4.11 13.38 -1.92
C MET A 144 -4.41 12.84 -3.32
N LEU A 145 -4.93 11.60 -3.44
CA LEU A 145 -5.32 11.06 -4.75
C LEU A 145 -6.40 11.91 -5.44
N LEU A 146 -7.31 12.53 -4.67
CA LEU A 146 -8.35 13.40 -5.23
C LEU A 146 -7.78 14.70 -5.78
N ASP A 147 -6.87 15.33 -5.03
CA ASP A 147 -6.20 16.55 -5.46
C ASP A 147 -5.41 16.31 -6.76
N TYR A 148 -4.72 15.16 -6.85
CA TYR A 148 -3.97 14.79 -8.05
C TYR A 148 -4.84 14.42 -9.26
N ASP A 149 -6.08 13.99 -9.07
CA ASP A 149 -7.00 13.69 -10.18
C ASP A 149 -7.33 14.96 -11.00
N ARG A 150 -7.52 16.09 -10.30
CA ARG A 150 -7.68 17.40 -10.93
C ARG A 150 -6.42 17.85 -11.65
N VAL A 151 -5.27 17.72 -11.00
CA VAL A 151 -3.98 18.08 -11.56
C VAL A 151 -3.69 17.26 -12.83
N PHE A 152 -4.00 15.98 -12.83
CA PHE A 152 -3.81 15.12 -14.01
C PHE A 152 -4.78 15.40 -15.15
N THR A 153 -5.94 15.98 -14.85
CA THR A 153 -6.90 16.42 -15.87
C THR A 153 -6.46 17.74 -16.51
N SER A 154 -5.80 18.64 -15.76
CA SER A 154 -5.34 19.94 -16.25
C SER A 154 -3.94 19.93 -16.86
N MET A 155 -3.07 18.98 -16.47
CA MET A 155 -1.69 18.90 -16.97
C MET A 155 -1.57 18.09 -18.27
N ALA A 156 -0.91 18.67 -19.27
CA ALA A 156 -0.59 18.02 -20.54
C ALA A 156 0.75 17.24 -20.55
N ILE A 157 1.44 17.13 -19.40
CA ILE A 157 2.72 16.41 -19.29
C ILE A 157 2.43 14.99 -18.80
N PRO A 158 2.96 13.93 -19.45
CA PRO A 158 2.76 12.55 -18.98
C PRO A 158 3.22 12.37 -17.53
N ALA A 159 2.29 12.02 -16.65
CA ALA A 159 2.53 11.90 -15.23
C ALA A 159 1.78 10.71 -14.62
N CYS A 160 2.40 10.07 -13.64
CA CYS A 160 1.75 9.04 -12.85
C CYS A 160 2.16 9.11 -11.38
N LEU A 161 1.30 8.54 -10.55
CA LEU A 161 1.40 8.55 -9.09
C LEU A 161 1.33 7.11 -8.60
N TRP A 162 2.35 6.71 -7.84
CA TRP A 162 2.44 5.39 -7.25
C TRP A 162 2.86 5.45 -5.79
N ARG A 163 2.54 4.40 -5.04
CA ARG A 163 3.02 4.24 -3.66
C ARG A 163 4.51 3.90 -3.64
N ARG A 164 5.16 4.03 -2.48
CA ARG A 164 6.55 3.55 -2.27
C ARG A 164 6.79 2.06 -2.56
N THR A 165 5.74 1.26 -2.78
CA THR A 165 5.81 -0.15 -3.19
C THR A 165 5.95 -0.31 -4.71
N GLY A 166 5.69 0.74 -5.48
CA GLY A 166 5.66 0.71 -6.95
C GLY A 166 4.26 0.58 -7.54
N GLU A 167 3.22 0.38 -6.72
CA GLU A 167 1.84 0.22 -7.20
C GLU A 167 1.23 1.56 -7.62
N ILE A 168 0.74 1.65 -8.86
CA ILE A 168 0.21 2.88 -9.47
C ILE A 168 -1.24 3.06 -9.04
N TYR A 169 -1.58 4.25 -8.54
CA TYR A 169 -2.93 4.58 -8.10
C TYR A 169 -3.62 5.59 -9.02
N ARG A 170 -2.86 6.50 -9.65
CA ARG A 170 -3.39 7.48 -10.60
C ARG A 170 -2.38 7.72 -11.71
N GLY A 171 -2.86 8.07 -12.90
CA GLY A 171 -2.05 8.52 -14.02
C GLY A 171 -2.90 9.32 -14.98
N ASN A 172 -2.27 10.22 -15.73
CA ASN A 172 -2.98 11.01 -16.73
C ASN A 172 -3.14 10.27 -18.06
N LYS A 173 -4.04 10.80 -18.91
CA LYS A 173 -4.27 10.28 -20.27
C LYS A 173 -2.99 10.24 -21.11
N GLU A 174 -2.11 11.21 -20.91
CA GLU A 174 -0.86 11.31 -21.67
C GLU A 174 0.12 10.19 -21.29
N PHE A 175 0.22 9.84 -20.01
CA PHE A 175 1.00 8.71 -19.55
C PHE A 175 0.39 7.39 -20.03
N ALA A 176 -0.93 7.24 -19.95
CA ALA A 176 -1.65 6.07 -20.46
C ALA A 176 -1.38 5.83 -21.95
N SER A 177 -1.44 6.90 -22.75
CA SER A 177 -1.07 6.89 -24.18
C SER A 177 0.42 6.58 -24.40
N LEU A 178 1.29 7.05 -23.50
CA LEU A 178 2.73 6.82 -23.61
C LEU A 178 3.08 5.33 -23.45
N VAL A 179 2.46 4.63 -22.49
CA VAL A 179 2.69 3.21 -22.23
C VAL A 179 1.69 2.27 -22.94
N GLU A 180 0.75 2.82 -23.72
CA GLU A 180 -0.29 2.09 -24.47
C GLU A 180 -1.17 1.22 -23.57
N VAL A 181 -1.66 1.78 -22.46
CA VAL A 181 -2.58 1.11 -21.53
C VAL A 181 -3.83 1.97 -21.28
N SER A 182 -4.91 1.34 -20.84
CA SER A 182 -6.12 2.05 -20.42
C SER A 182 -5.89 2.82 -19.11
N ILE A 183 -6.56 3.96 -18.94
CA ILE A 183 -6.49 4.76 -17.71
C ILE A 183 -6.98 3.95 -16.49
N GLU A 184 -7.90 3.00 -16.69
CA GLU A 184 -8.42 2.10 -15.65
C GLU A 184 -7.37 1.13 -15.10
N ASP A 185 -6.45 0.66 -15.96
CA ASP A 185 -5.33 -0.21 -15.55
C ASP A 185 -4.32 0.55 -14.66
N LEU A 186 -4.25 1.87 -14.78
CA LEU A 186 -3.38 2.73 -13.97
C LEU A 186 -4.01 3.15 -12.64
N LYS A 187 -5.24 2.71 -12.36
CA LYS A 187 -5.95 3.01 -11.12
C LYS A 187 -5.83 1.86 -10.13
N ASN A 188 -5.93 2.20 -8.84
CA ASN A 188 -6.13 1.26 -7.73
C ASN A 188 -5.05 0.17 -7.52
N GLY A 189 -3.83 0.36 -8.03
CA GLY A 189 -2.73 -0.59 -7.85
C GLY A 189 -2.78 -1.79 -8.78
N ASN A 190 -3.58 -1.75 -9.86
CA ASN A 190 -3.65 -2.83 -10.84
C ASN A 190 -2.30 -3.04 -11.53
N LEU A 191 -1.68 -1.96 -12.00
CA LEU A 191 -0.32 -1.96 -12.55
C LEU A 191 0.72 -1.42 -11.57
N THR A 192 1.96 -1.81 -11.80
CA THR A 192 3.12 -1.29 -11.08
C THR A 192 4.08 -0.56 -12.01
N ILE A 193 4.82 0.41 -11.47
CA ILE A 193 5.71 1.25 -12.28
C ILE A 193 6.90 0.46 -12.85
N TYR A 194 7.39 -0.53 -12.11
CA TYR A 194 8.50 -1.38 -12.55
C TYR A 194 8.10 -2.38 -13.65
N GLU A 195 6.80 -2.58 -13.91
CA GLU A 195 6.32 -3.30 -15.10
C GLU A 195 6.39 -2.44 -16.37
N LEU A 196 6.29 -1.11 -16.20
CA LEU A 196 6.25 -0.13 -17.28
C LEU A 196 7.61 0.54 -17.54
N MET A 197 8.62 0.26 -16.71
CA MET A 197 10.00 0.70 -16.90
C MET A 197 10.87 -0.44 -17.42
N THR A 198 11.96 -0.13 -18.12
CA THR A 198 13.00 -1.14 -18.37
C THR A 198 13.68 -1.54 -17.05
N GLU A 199 14.33 -2.69 -17.05
CA GLU A 199 15.04 -3.19 -15.88
C GLU A 199 16.12 -2.20 -15.41
N GLU A 200 16.93 -1.69 -16.35
CA GLU A 200 17.97 -0.70 -16.05
C GLU A 200 17.39 0.59 -15.44
N SER A 201 16.26 1.08 -15.98
CA SER A 201 15.59 2.27 -15.44
C SER A 201 15.00 2.03 -14.06
N SER A 202 14.49 0.81 -13.82
CA SER A 202 13.97 0.41 -12.50
C SER A 202 15.09 0.39 -11.45
N VAL A 203 16.26 -0.15 -11.80
CA VAL A 203 17.44 -0.15 -10.91
C VAL A 203 17.86 1.28 -10.59
N ASN A 204 18.01 2.13 -11.61
CA ASN A 204 18.39 3.53 -11.45
C ASN A 204 17.40 4.30 -10.56
N PHE A 205 16.09 4.08 -10.75
CA PHE A 205 15.06 4.65 -9.89
C PHE A 205 15.24 4.22 -8.43
N TRP A 206 15.41 2.92 -8.14
CA TRP A 206 15.54 2.44 -6.76
C TRP A 206 16.81 2.90 -6.07
N GLU A 207 17.92 3.02 -6.80
CA GLU A 207 19.18 3.57 -6.27
C GLU A 207 19.01 5.04 -5.89
N LYS A 208 18.42 5.85 -6.78
CA LYS A 208 18.13 7.27 -6.53
C LYS A 208 17.08 7.46 -5.44
N TYR A 209 16.05 6.61 -5.40
CA TYR A 209 15.06 6.63 -4.34
C TYR A 209 15.70 6.30 -2.99
N GLY A 210 16.57 5.29 -2.93
CA GLY A 210 17.26 4.88 -1.71
C GLY A 210 18.14 5.96 -1.10
N SER A 211 18.81 6.78 -1.91
CA SER A 211 19.65 7.88 -1.42
C SER A 211 18.84 9.03 -0.81
N ILE A 212 17.68 9.36 -1.40
CA ILE A 212 16.82 10.46 -0.93
C ILE A 212 15.70 10.00 0.03
N ALA A 213 15.52 8.70 0.24
CA ALA A 213 14.42 8.12 1.02
C ALA A 213 14.34 8.66 2.46
N PHE A 214 15.48 9.00 3.08
CA PHE A 214 15.53 9.64 4.41
C PHE A 214 15.93 11.12 4.38
N ASP A 215 16.42 11.61 3.24
CA ASP A 215 16.77 13.02 3.10
C ASP A 215 15.49 13.87 3.02
N LYS A 216 15.35 14.81 3.96
CA LYS A 216 14.22 15.74 4.01
C LYS A 216 14.44 16.97 3.12
N THR A 217 15.69 17.26 2.78
CA THR A 217 16.08 18.43 1.98
C THR A 217 15.77 18.21 0.50
N GLN A 218 16.06 17.01 -0.01
CA GLN A 218 15.84 16.65 -1.39
C GLN A 218 14.48 15.97 -1.57
N LYS A 219 13.54 16.68 -2.21
CA LYS A 219 12.19 16.18 -2.48
C LYS A 219 12.02 15.64 -3.89
N ALA A 220 12.84 16.08 -4.84
CA ALA A 220 12.72 15.73 -6.25
C ALA A 220 14.07 15.34 -6.84
N VAL A 221 14.06 14.35 -7.72
CA VAL A 221 15.24 13.90 -8.47
C VAL A 221 14.91 13.84 -9.95
N LEU A 222 15.84 14.34 -10.76
CA LEU A 222 15.80 14.25 -12.21
C LEU A 222 16.76 13.15 -12.68
N THR A 223 16.32 12.36 -13.65
CA THR A 223 17.06 11.25 -14.23
C THR A 223 16.56 10.93 -15.63
N SER A 224 17.25 10.06 -16.37
CA SER A 224 16.69 9.38 -17.52
C SER A 224 15.90 8.13 -17.08
N CYS A 225 14.90 7.78 -17.88
CA CYS A 225 14.14 6.53 -17.77
C CYS A 225 13.69 6.09 -19.16
N ASN A 226 13.76 4.80 -19.44
CA ASN A 226 13.17 4.18 -20.61
C ASN A 226 11.88 3.48 -20.18
N LEU A 227 10.76 3.98 -20.69
CA LEU A 227 9.47 3.33 -20.51
C LEU A 227 9.30 2.23 -21.56
N ARG A 228 8.58 1.17 -21.18
CA ARG A 228 8.15 0.09 -22.05
C ARG A 228 6.64 -0.01 -22.03
N THR A 229 6.06 -0.43 -23.14
CA THR A 229 4.64 -0.82 -23.15
C THR A 229 4.44 -2.09 -22.34
N LYS A 230 3.19 -2.35 -21.91
CA LYS A 230 2.83 -3.58 -21.18
C LYS A 230 3.26 -4.85 -21.94
N ASP A 231 3.09 -4.84 -23.26
CA ASP A 231 3.51 -5.91 -24.17
C ASP A 231 5.03 -6.02 -24.37
N GLY A 232 5.80 -5.03 -23.89
CA GLY A 232 7.26 -4.98 -24.00
C GLY A 232 7.81 -4.71 -25.39
N ARG A 233 6.94 -4.53 -26.40
CA ARG A 233 7.33 -4.37 -27.82
C ARG A 233 7.94 -3.01 -28.13
N LYS A 234 7.43 -1.95 -27.51
CA LYS A 234 7.90 -0.58 -27.75
C LYS A 234 8.60 -0.04 -26.52
N LYS A 235 9.67 0.71 -26.75
CA LYS A 235 10.43 1.44 -25.73
C LYS A 235 10.42 2.92 -26.08
N LYS A 236 10.24 3.78 -25.09
CA LYS A 236 10.27 5.23 -25.24
C LYS A 236 11.25 5.81 -24.24
N ASN A 237 12.19 6.60 -24.74
CA ASN A 237 13.19 7.26 -23.90
C ASN A 237 12.56 8.52 -23.32
N CYS A 238 12.69 8.72 -22.00
CA CYS A 238 12.09 9.84 -21.30
C CYS A 238 13.10 10.49 -20.35
N CYS A 239 13.07 11.82 -20.31
CA CYS A 239 13.52 12.55 -19.14
C CYS A 239 12.49 12.29 -18.04
N PHE A 240 12.95 11.75 -16.93
CA PHE A 240 12.12 11.32 -15.82
C PHE A 240 12.46 12.12 -14.58
N SER A 241 11.47 12.78 -14.01
CA SER A 241 11.60 13.37 -12.68
C SER A 241 10.62 12.68 -11.75
N PHE A 242 11.02 12.45 -10.50
CA PHE A 242 10.09 12.01 -9.48
C PHE A 242 10.22 12.86 -8.23
N THR A 243 9.08 13.14 -7.63
CA THR A 243 8.95 13.85 -6.36
C THR A 243 8.42 12.90 -5.29
N ILE A 244 9.06 12.84 -4.14
CA ILE A 244 8.60 12.06 -3.00
C ILE A 244 7.70 12.93 -2.12
N ARG A 245 6.48 12.44 -1.90
CA ARG A 245 5.56 12.96 -0.90
C ARG A 245 5.67 12.12 0.37
N ARG A 246 5.83 12.80 1.50
CA ARG A 246 5.94 12.18 2.82
C ARG A 246 4.66 12.41 3.59
N ASP A 247 4.32 11.46 4.45
CA ASP A 247 3.24 11.61 5.42
C ASP A 247 3.66 12.52 6.59
N ARG A 248 2.73 12.71 7.55
CA ARG A 248 2.95 13.49 8.77
C ARG A 248 4.08 12.96 9.66
N TYR A 249 4.47 11.70 9.48
CA TYR A 249 5.55 11.03 10.21
C TYR A 249 6.87 11.03 9.42
N ASN A 250 6.95 11.82 8.35
CA ASN A 250 8.09 11.93 7.43
C ASN A 250 8.41 10.64 6.66
N ILE A 251 7.50 9.66 6.64
CA ILE A 251 7.66 8.44 5.87
C ILE A 251 7.20 8.72 4.43
N PRO A 252 7.98 8.35 3.40
CA PRO A 252 7.51 8.40 2.01
C PRO A 252 6.22 7.59 1.84
N SER A 253 5.12 8.26 1.51
CA SER A 253 3.82 7.61 1.27
C SER A 253 3.59 7.42 -0.23
N CYS A 254 3.97 8.43 -1.01
CA CYS A 254 3.60 8.58 -2.41
C CYS A 254 4.78 9.13 -3.23
N ILE A 255 4.86 8.72 -4.49
CA ILE A 255 5.85 9.17 -5.45
C ILE A 255 5.10 9.63 -6.69
N VAL A 256 5.42 10.83 -7.15
CA VAL A 256 4.82 11.43 -8.35
C VAL A 256 5.90 11.56 -9.40
N GLY A 257 5.73 10.85 -10.51
CA GLY A 257 6.65 10.85 -11.64
C GLY A 257 6.12 11.65 -12.81
N ASN A 258 6.98 12.48 -13.41
CA ASN A 258 6.73 13.13 -14.68
C ASN A 258 7.69 12.56 -15.73
N PHE A 259 7.17 12.23 -16.89
CA PHE A 259 7.87 11.57 -17.99
C PHE A 259 7.77 12.47 -19.21
N ILE A 260 8.90 13.05 -19.62
CA ILE A 260 8.99 13.88 -20.81
C ILE A 260 9.68 13.05 -21.89
N PRO A 261 8.95 12.60 -22.92
CA PRO A 261 9.55 11.83 -24.02
C PRO A 261 10.63 12.65 -24.71
N ILE A 262 11.79 12.03 -24.93
CA ILE A 262 12.89 12.60 -25.70
C ILE A 262 12.74 12.06 -27.12
N ARG A 263 12.75 12.96 -28.11
CA ARG A 263 12.73 12.60 -29.54
C ARG A 263 14.08 12.09 -30.00
#